data_AF-A0A9D6ID58-F1
#
_entry.id   AF-A0A9D6ID58-F1
#
_cell.length_a   1.000
_cell.length_b   1.000
_cell.length_c   1.000
_cell.angle_alpha   90.00
_cell.angle_beta   90.00
_cell.angle_gamma   90.00
#
_symmetry.space_group_name_H-M   'P 1'
#
loop_
_entity.id
_entity.type
_entity.pdbx_description
1 polymer ?
#
loop_
_entity_poly.entity_id
_entity_poly.type
_entity_poly.pdbx_seq_one_letter_code
_entity_poly.pdbx_strand_id
1 'polypeptide(L)'
;MEKNKKIEKTVNDWIVQFDSGLKSKKYKKARGDTNHILSLAGSVGFSMSVPLVGGAIIGSIVDRRLQTSPRMTLFFLFLGLFIGGYSIYKILKELENE
;
A
#
# COMPACT_ATOMS: atom_id res chain seq x y z
N MET A 1 25.35 24.55 -48.45
CA MET A 1 25.78 23.49 -47.52
C MET A 1 25.44 23.79 -46.05
N GLU A 2 25.39 25.07 -45.63
CA GLU A 2 25.15 25.48 -44.23
C GLU A 2 23.75 25.16 -43.67
N LYS A 3 22.71 25.24 -44.50
CA LYS A 3 21.31 24.98 -44.08
C LYS A 3 21.08 23.54 -43.60
N ASN A 4 21.77 22.55 -44.18
CA ASN A 4 21.62 21.14 -43.78
C ASN A 4 22.17 20.85 -42.39
N LYS A 5 23.33 21.44 -42.04
CA LYS A 5 23.92 21.31 -40.71
C LYS A 5 23.02 21.88 -39.60
N LYS A 6 22.26 22.95 -39.91
CA LYS A 6 21.33 23.55 -38.94
C LYS A 6 20.15 22.62 -38.66
N ILE A 7 19.63 21.95 -39.69
CA ILE A 7 18.50 21.01 -39.58
C ILE A 7 18.92 19.78 -38.78
N GLU A 8 20.08 19.18 -39.09
CA GLU A 8 20.60 18.03 -38.34
C GLU A 8 20.81 18.33 -36.86
N LYS A 9 21.32 19.52 -36.54
CA LYS A 9 21.48 19.96 -35.14
C LYS A 9 20.14 20.08 -34.42
N THR A 10 19.14 20.70 -35.04
CA THR A 10 17.81 20.84 -34.43
C THR A 10 17.12 19.50 -34.19
N VAL A 11 17.30 18.53 -35.10
CA VAL A 11 16.73 17.19 -34.95
C VAL A 11 17.43 16.43 -33.82
N ASN A 12 18.76 16.51 -33.73
CA ASN A 12 19.51 15.86 -32.65
C ASN A 12 19.18 16.47 -31.28
N ASP A 13 19.07 17.79 -31.18
CA ASP A 13 18.67 18.47 -29.94
C ASP A 13 17.26 18.05 -29.49
N TRP A 14 16.33 17.88 -30.45
CA TRP A 14 14.98 17.37 -30.16
C TRP A 14 14.99 15.92 -29.68
N ILE A 15 15.78 15.04 -30.32
CA ILE A 15 15.90 13.62 -29.93
C ILE A 15 16.48 13.49 -28.52
N VAL A 16 17.52 14.27 -28.19
CA VAL A 16 18.15 14.27 -26.86
C VAL A 16 17.18 14.78 -25.79
N GLN A 17 16.40 15.83 -26.10
CA GLN A 17 15.37 16.34 -25.20
C GLN A 17 14.21 15.36 -25.00
N PHE A 18 13.80 14.66 -26.06
CA PHE A 18 12.73 13.68 -26.01
C PHE A 18 13.13 12.40 -25.24
N ASP A 19 14.33 11.84 -25.48
CA ASP A 19 14.84 10.67 -24.75
C ASP A 19 15.04 10.96 -23.26
N SER A 20 15.56 12.14 -22.93
CA SER A 20 15.74 12.56 -21.53
C SER A 20 14.40 12.74 -20.80
N GLY A 21 13.37 13.25 -21.49
CA GLY A 21 11.99 13.30 -20.99
C GLY A 21 11.41 11.92 -20.67
N LEU A 22 11.63 10.94 -21.54
CA LEU A 22 11.15 9.56 -21.36
C LEU A 22 11.92 8.81 -20.25
N LYS A 23 13.24 8.99 -20.16
CA LYS A 23 14.05 8.38 -19.09
C LYS A 23 13.65 8.92 -17.71
N SER A 24 13.47 10.22 -17.55
CA SER A 24 13.13 10.81 -16.24
C SER A 24 11.84 10.25 -15.62
N LYS A 25 10.82 9.97 -16.45
CA LYS A 25 9.56 9.33 -15.99
C LYS A 25 9.77 7.88 -15.55
N LYS A 26 10.60 7.10 -16.27
CA LYS A 26 10.83 5.68 -15.96
C LYS A 26 11.67 5.49 -14.68
N TYR A 27 12.68 6.33 -14.47
CA TYR A 27 13.55 6.24 -13.28
C TYR A 27 12.90 6.78 -12.00
N LYS A 28 11.95 7.72 -12.08
CA LYS A 28 11.16 8.14 -10.91
C LYS A 28 10.15 7.07 -10.45
N LYS A 29 9.69 6.20 -11.35
CA LYS A 29 8.71 5.15 -11.01
C LYS A 29 9.33 3.96 -10.27
N ALA A 30 10.59 3.60 -10.54
CA ALA A 30 11.20 2.38 -9.99
C ALA A 30 12.00 2.56 -8.68
N ARG A 31 12.17 3.79 -8.17
CA ARG A 31 13.05 4.08 -7.00
C ARG A 31 12.29 4.48 -5.73
N GLY A 32 10.97 4.65 -5.81
CA GLY A 32 10.08 4.88 -4.67
C GLY A 32 9.34 3.63 -4.17
N ASP A 33 9.43 2.51 -4.88
CA ASP A 33 8.49 1.39 -4.73
C ASP A 33 8.74 0.51 -3.50
N THR A 34 9.97 0.18 -3.14
CA THR A 34 10.22 -0.76 -2.02
C THR A 34 9.80 -0.19 -0.66
N ASN A 35 10.07 1.09 -0.41
CA ASN A 35 9.63 1.75 0.83
C ASN A 35 8.11 1.91 0.86
N HIS A 36 7.49 2.15 -0.30
CA HIS A 36 6.04 2.28 -0.43
C HIS A 36 5.33 0.93 -0.20
N ILE A 37 5.84 -0.15 -0.79
CA ILE A 37 5.34 -1.51 -0.58
C ILE A 37 5.49 -1.93 0.89
N LEU A 38 6.64 -1.61 1.51
CA LEU A 38 6.86 -1.92 2.93
C LEU A 38 5.92 -1.12 3.84
N SER A 39 5.70 0.15 3.54
CA SER A 39 4.75 1.00 4.26
C SER A 39 3.31 0.47 4.14
N LEU A 40 2.89 0.09 2.93
CA LEU A 40 1.57 -0.51 2.67
C LEU A 40 1.41 -1.86 3.38
N ALA A 41 2.40 -2.75 3.28
CA ALA A 41 2.34 -4.06 3.94
C ALA A 41 2.29 -3.90 5.47
N GLY A 42 3.08 -2.97 6.02
CA GLY A 42 3.09 -2.64 7.43
C GLY A 42 1.76 -2.05 7.92
N SER A 43 1.18 -1.11 7.18
CA SER A 43 -0.10 -0.49 7.54
C SER A 43 -1.25 -1.49 7.48
N VAL A 44 -1.30 -2.31 6.42
CA VAL A 44 -2.27 -3.40 6.27
C VAL A 44 -2.15 -4.40 7.42
N GLY A 45 -0.94 -4.94 7.64
CA GLY A 45 -0.70 -5.92 8.70
C GLY A 45 -1.03 -5.38 10.09
N PHE A 46 -0.64 -4.13 10.38
CA PHE A 46 -0.94 -3.48 11.65
C PHE A 46 -2.44 -3.25 11.83
N SER A 47 -3.13 -2.74 10.80
CA SER A 47 -4.57 -2.46 10.84
C SER A 47 -5.42 -3.71 11.08
N MET A 48 -4.97 -4.89 10.63
CA MET A 48 -5.61 -6.17 10.94
C MET A 48 -5.22 -6.74 12.29
N SER A 49 -3.93 -6.67 12.64
CA SER A 49 -3.41 -7.32 13.86
C SER A 49 -3.96 -6.67 15.13
N VAL A 50 -4.14 -5.35 15.13
CA VAL A 50 -4.66 -4.61 16.30
C VAL A 50 -6.06 -5.09 16.72
N PRO A 51 -7.09 -5.11 15.85
CA PRO A 51 -8.42 -5.57 16.23
C PRO A 51 -8.48 -7.08 16.50
N LEU A 52 -7.66 -7.90 15.83
CA LEU A 52 -7.58 -9.34 16.09
C LEU A 52 -6.98 -9.65 17.47
N VAL A 53 -5.78 -9.15 17.74
CA VAL A 53 -5.07 -9.38 19.00
C VAL A 53 -5.79 -8.67 20.14
N GLY A 54 -6.25 -7.44 19.92
CA GLY A 54 -7.04 -6.69 20.89
C GLY A 54 -8.35 -7.42 21.23
N GLY A 55 -9.07 -7.90 20.23
CA GLY A 55 -10.28 -8.71 20.42
C GLY A 55 -10.00 -10.01 21.18
N ALA A 56 -8.93 -10.74 20.82
CA ALA A 56 -8.57 -11.98 21.50
C ALA A 56 -8.20 -11.75 22.98
N ILE A 57 -7.45 -10.69 23.29
CA ILE A 57 -7.10 -10.33 24.67
C ILE A 57 -8.35 -9.97 25.46
N ILE A 58 -9.20 -9.09 24.92
CA ILE A 58 -10.46 -8.68 25.55
C ILE A 58 -11.37 -9.90 25.77
N GLY A 59 -11.54 -10.72 24.74
CA GLY A 59 -12.36 -11.92 24.78
C GLY A 59 -11.84 -12.94 25.79
N SER A 60 -10.53 -13.11 25.92
CA SER A 60 -9.91 -13.99 26.93
C SER A 60 -10.15 -13.49 28.36
N ILE A 61 -10.05 -12.18 28.59
CA ILE A 61 -10.35 -11.59 29.90
C ILE A 61 -11.83 -11.80 30.24
N VAL A 62 -12.73 -11.60 29.26
CA VAL A 62 -14.17 -11.80 29.43
C VAL A 62 -14.50 -13.27 29.67
N ASP A 63 -13.90 -14.19 28.92
CA ASP A 63 -14.10 -15.63 29.10
C ASP A 63 -13.68 -16.10 30.49
N ARG A 64 -12.57 -15.56 31.02
CA ARG A 64 -12.12 -15.86 32.39
C ARG A 64 -13.06 -15.30 33.46
N ARG A 65 -13.70 -14.15 33.21
CA ARG A 65 -14.67 -13.51 34.12
C ARG A 65 -16.02 -14.25 34.13
N LEU A 66 -16.47 -14.70 32.96
CA LEU A 66 -17.78 -15.34 32.77
C LEU A 66 -17.74 -16.88 32.83
N GLN A 67 -16.55 -17.47 33.01
CA GLN A 67 -16.30 -18.92 32.92
C GLN A 67 -16.76 -19.54 31.59
N THR A 68 -16.82 -18.74 30.53
CA THR A 68 -17.26 -19.14 29.19
C THR A 68 -16.08 -19.64 28.35
N SER A 69 -15.34 -20.66 28.80
CA SER A 69 -14.20 -21.17 28.00
C SER A 69 -14.65 -21.87 26.71
N PRO A 70 -14.21 -21.46 25.49
CA PRO A 70 -13.63 -20.19 25.04
C PRO A 70 -14.56 -19.51 24.00
N ARG A 71 -15.78 -19.15 24.40
CA ARG A 71 -16.82 -18.67 23.46
C ARG A 71 -16.64 -17.20 23.11
N MET A 72 -16.37 -16.33 24.09
CA MET A 72 -16.26 -14.88 23.85
C MET A 72 -14.95 -14.56 23.15
N THR A 73 -13.85 -15.24 23.46
CA THR A 73 -12.60 -15.12 22.71
C THR A 73 -12.82 -15.39 21.23
N LEU A 74 -13.55 -16.46 20.89
CA LEU A 74 -13.85 -16.79 19.51
C LEU A 74 -14.74 -15.74 18.84
N PHE A 75 -15.76 -15.25 19.55
CA PHE A 75 -16.62 -14.17 19.06
C PHE A 75 -15.84 -12.88 18.77
N PHE A 76 -14.99 -12.44 19.71
CA PHE A 76 -14.17 -11.25 19.52
C PHE A 76 -13.09 -11.44 18.45
N LEU A 77 -12.59 -12.66 18.25
CA LEU A 77 -11.67 -12.96 17.16
C LEU A 77 -12.37 -12.81 15.81
N PHE A 78 -13.59 -13.35 15.65
CA PHE A 78 -14.39 -13.15 14.44
C PHE A 78 -14.72 -11.67 14.24
N LEU A 79 -15.13 -10.96 15.29
CA LEU A 79 -15.38 -9.53 15.21
C LEU A 79 -14.13 -8.76 14.74
N GLY A 80 -12.97 -9.05 15.34
CA GLY A 80 -11.69 -8.48 14.96
C GLY A 80 -11.31 -8.79 13.52
N LEU A 81 -11.59 -10.01 13.04
CA LEU A 81 -11.38 -10.41 11.65
C LEU A 81 -12.24 -9.60 10.67
N PHE A 82 -13.52 -9.41 10.97
CA PHE A 82 -14.42 -8.59 10.14
C PHE A 82 -13.98 -7.13 10.10
N ILE A 83 -13.61 -6.55 11.25
CA ILE A 83 -13.12 -5.17 11.34
C ILE A 83 -11.81 -5.00 10.58
N GLY A 84 -10.87 -5.95 10.74
CA GLY A 84 -9.60 -5.96 10.00
C GLY A 84 -9.82 -6.09 8.50
N GLY A 85 -10.70 -7.01 8.07
CA GLY A 85 -11.07 -7.19 6.66
C GLY A 85 -11.68 -5.94 6.05
N TYR A 86 -12.59 -5.28 6.77
CA TYR A 86 -13.19 -4.02 6.34
C TYR A 86 -12.16 -2.90 6.22
N SER A 87 -11.18 -2.85 7.13
CA SER A 87 -10.09 -1.86 7.08
C SER A 87 -9.24 -2.03 5.82
N ILE A 88 -8.89 -3.27 5.46
CA ILE A 88 -8.20 -3.55 4.19
C ILE A 88 -9.05 -3.15 2.99
N TYR A 89 -10.33 -3.53 2.98
CA TYR A 89 -11.23 -3.15 1.91
C TYR A 89 -11.28 -1.63 1.70
N LYS A 90 -11.32 -0.87 2.81
CA LYS A 90 -11.27 0.59 2.75
C LYS A 90 -9.97 1.10 2.14
N ILE A 91 -8.82 0.56 2.57
CA ILE A 91 -7.50 0.94 2.02
C ILE A 91 -7.44 0.65 0.52
N LEU A 92 -7.85 -0.55 0.09
CA LEU A 92 -7.87 -0.93 -1.33
C LEU A 92 -8.78 -0.02 -2.14
N LYS A 93 -9.97 0.30 -1.63
CA LYS A 93 -10.91 1.20 -2.28
C LYS A 93 -10.34 2.61 -2.40
N GLU A 94 -9.62 3.09 -1.40
CA GLU A 94 -8.98 4.41 -1.42
C GLU A 94 -7.86 4.46 -2.48
N LEU A 95 -7.06 3.39 -2.58
CA LEU A 95 -6.03 3.22 -3.62
C LEU A 95 -6.60 3.09 -5.04
N GLU A 96 -7.82 2.57 -5.20
CA GLU A 96 -8.48 2.49 -6.52
C GLU A 96 -9.04 3.83 -7.00
N ASN A 97 -9.41 4.72 -6.07
CA ASN A 97 -9.99 6.03 -6.39
C ASN A 97 -8.95 7.16 -6.51
N GLU A 98 -7.67 6.89 -6.23
CA GLU A 98 -6.51 7.78 -6.52
C GLU A 98 -5.94 7.55 -7.94
#